data_AF-A0A9E2PWR7-F1
#
_entry.id   AF-A0A9E2PWR7-F1
#
_cell.length_a   1.000
_cell.length_b   1.000
_cell.length_c   1.000
_cell.angle_alpha   90.00
_cell.angle_beta   90.00
_cell.angle_gamma   90.00
#
_symmetry.space_group_name_H-M   'P 1'
#
loop_
_entity.id
_entity.type
_entity.pdbx_description
1 polymer ?
#
loop_
_entity_poly.entity_id
_entity_poly.type
_entity_poly.pdbx_seq_one_letter_code
_entity_poly.pdbx_strand_id
1 'polypeptide(L)'
;MIRSQFVPIVLGAFLVLGLSGSVLAQKPQAKCGPDHAILYKRAVKLLDNAEKKLTAGYTAEAKSQAKEANSLFTILHKECGPQQAERPLTDQEVQQEAINQKLAADELAQAERLIKAAEEKTQKAVKIEMTQPEVYRKYQREAKAEFEQAHNRSIKSAIYALRNQQMVFRWLVK
;
A
#
# COMPACT_ATOMS: atom_id res chain seq x y z
N MET A 1 -75.03 -17.04 0.29
CA MET A 1 -75.66 -18.37 0.23
C MET A 1 -74.57 -19.43 0.19
N ILE A 2 -74.62 -20.35 1.18
CA ILE A 2 -74.21 -21.77 1.13
C ILE A 2 -72.72 -22.15 1.25
N ARG A 3 -72.44 -22.76 2.43
CA ARG A 3 -71.57 -23.90 2.84
C ARG A 3 -70.05 -23.82 2.59
N SER A 4 -69.18 -23.87 3.59
CA SER A 4 -69.00 -24.82 4.73
C SER A 4 -68.17 -26.06 4.38
N GLN A 5 -67.01 -26.12 5.04
CA GLN A 5 -66.26 -27.28 5.59
C GLN A 5 -65.71 -28.32 4.61
N PHE A 6 -64.41 -28.64 4.73
CA PHE A 6 -63.91 -29.96 5.19
C PHE A 6 -62.37 -29.93 5.31
N VAL A 7 -61.88 -30.34 6.48
CA VAL A 7 -60.49 -30.76 6.79
C VAL A 7 -60.50 -32.30 6.77
N PRO A 8 -59.50 -33.00 6.19
CA PRO A 8 -58.54 -33.73 7.04
C PRO A 8 -57.10 -33.87 6.51
N ILE A 9 -56.15 -33.69 7.44
CA ILE A 9 -54.97 -34.50 7.78
C ILE A 9 -54.69 -35.73 6.88
N VAL A 10 -53.41 -35.93 6.46
CA VAL A 10 -52.56 -37.12 6.72
C VAL A 10 -51.22 -37.02 5.96
N LEU A 11 -50.15 -37.15 6.76
CA LEU A 11 -48.79 -37.66 6.54
C LEU A 11 -48.24 -37.84 5.10
N GLY A 12 -47.03 -37.29 4.92
CA GLY A 12 -45.85 -38.15 4.76
C GLY A 12 -45.33 -38.35 3.33
N ALA A 13 -44.26 -37.62 3.00
CA ALA A 13 -43.04 -38.18 2.38
C ALA A 13 -42.00 -37.07 2.22
N PHE A 14 -40.94 -37.18 3.02
CA PHE A 14 -39.67 -36.49 2.81
C PHE A 14 -39.10 -36.93 1.45
N LEU A 15 -38.90 -35.99 0.52
CA LEU A 15 -38.01 -36.16 -0.63
C LEU A 15 -37.15 -34.91 -0.76
N VAL A 16 -36.05 -34.92 -0.02
CA VAL A 16 -34.92 -34.00 -0.17
C VAL A 16 -34.19 -34.43 -1.44
N LEU A 17 -34.33 -33.65 -2.51
CA LEU A 17 -33.56 -33.82 -3.73
C LEU A 17 -32.81 -32.52 -4.04
N GLY A 18 -31.55 -32.51 -3.60
CA GLY A 18 -30.44 -32.04 -4.42
C GLY A 18 -30.35 -30.55 -4.73
N LEU A 19 -30.22 -29.73 -3.69
CA LEU A 19 -29.40 -28.52 -3.83
C LEU A 19 -27.95 -28.99 -4.00
N SER A 20 -27.53 -29.14 -5.26
CA SER A 20 -26.14 -29.26 -5.68
C SER A 20 -25.43 -27.94 -5.36
N GLY A 21 -25.17 -27.74 -4.06
CA GLY A 21 -24.21 -26.78 -3.58
C GLY A 21 -22.88 -27.11 -4.22
N SER A 22 -22.45 -26.28 -5.16
CA SER A 22 -21.05 -26.14 -5.50
C SER A 22 -20.34 -25.76 -4.20
N VAL A 23 -19.88 -26.76 -3.46
CA VAL A 23 -18.86 -26.58 -2.44
C VAL A 23 -17.68 -26.02 -3.22
N LEU A 24 -17.53 -24.69 -3.18
CA LEU A 24 -16.31 -24.01 -3.58
C LEU A 24 -15.22 -24.71 -2.79
N ALA A 25 -14.46 -25.58 -3.44
CA ALA A 25 -13.29 -26.20 -2.89
C ALA A 25 -12.39 -25.05 -2.45
N GLN A 26 -12.39 -24.74 -1.16
CA GLN A 26 -11.42 -23.83 -0.56
C GLN A 26 -10.08 -24.51 -0.80
N LYS A 27 -9.35 -24.03 -1.82
CA LYS A 27 -7.95 -24.39 -2.02
C LYS A 27 -7.28 -24.25 -0.65
N PRO A 28 -6.61 -25.30 -0.15
CA PRO A 28 -5.88 -25.19 1.11
C PRO A 28 -5.00 -23.95 1.01
N GLN A 29 -5.12 -23.02 1.97
CA GLN A 29 -4.26 -21.85 2.02
C GLN A 29 -2.82 -22.36 2.04
N ALA A 30 -2.07 -22.03 0.99
CA ALA A 30 -0.68 -22.42 0.89
C ALA A 30 0.03 -21.86 2.12
N LYS A 31 0.71 -22.72 2.89
CA LYS A 31 1.49 -22.25 4.02
C LYS A 31 2.66 -21.42 3.48
N CYS A 32 3.01 -20.32 4.16
CA CYS A 32 4.19 -19.59 3.77
C CYS A 32 5.42 -20.43 4.00
N GLY A 33 6.11 -20.68 2.88
CA GLY A 33 7.26 -21.56 2.79
C GLY A 33 8.49 -20.84 2.23
N PRO A 34 9.53 -21.62 1.87
CA PRO A 34 10.83 -21.11 1.44
C PRO A 34 10.78 -20.07 0.29
N ASP A 35 9.84 -20.22 -0.65
CA ASP A 35 9.68 -19.28 -1.76
C ASP A 35 9.31 -17.86 -1.29
N HIS A 36 8.51 -17.75 -0.23
CA HIS A 36 8.13 -16.46 0.35
C HIS A 36 9.30 -15.81 1.08
N ALA A 37 10.21 -16.61 1.66
CA ALA A 37 11.45 -16.11 2.23
C ALA A 37 12.35 -15.48 1.17
N ILE A 38 12.38 -16.04 -0.05
CA ILE A 38 13.10 -15.47 -1.19
C ILE A 38 12.47 -14.14 -1.63
N LEU A 39 11.13 -14.10 -1.75
CA LEU A 39 10.39 -12.87 -2.07
C LEU A 39 10.67 -11.76 -1.02
N TYR A 40 10.63 -12.11 0.26
CA TYR A 40 10.97 -11.20 1.35
C TYR A 40 12.38 -10.66 1.23
N LYS A 41 13.39 -11.52 1.05
CA LYS A 41 14.80 -11.08 0.88
C LYS A 41 14.96 -10.15 -0.31
N ARG A 42 14.28 -10.43 -1.43
CA ARG A 42 14.28 -9.56 -2.62
C ARG A 42 13.63 -8.20 -2.31
N ALA A 43 12.48 -8.19 -1.64
CA ALA A 43 11.78 -6.97 -1.25
C ALA A 43 12.65 -6.06 -0.36
N VAL A 44 13.30 -6.65 0.65
CA VAL A 44 14.22 -5.91 1.54
C VAL A 44 15.42 -5.35 0.77
N LYS A 45 16.05 -6.14 -0.11
CA LYS A 45 17.17 -5.66 -0.93
C LYS A 45 16.77 -4.51 -1.84
N LEU A 46 15.58 -4.57 -2.45
CA LEU A 46 15.03 -3.47 -3.26
C LEU A 46 14.80 -2.23 -2.40
N LEU A 47 14.27 -2.38 -1.19
CA LEU A 47 14.02 -1.27 -0.27
C LEU A 47 15.33 -0.59 0.18
N ASP A 48 16.36 -1.38 0.52
CA ASP A 48 17.68 -0.87 0.88
C ASP A 48 18.33 -0.12 -0.30
N ASN A 49 18.18 -0.65 -1.51
CA ASN A 49 18.69 0.01 -2.71
C ASN A 49 17.92 1.30 -3.00
N ALA A 50 16.59 1.32 -2.80
CA ALA A 50 15.77 2.50 -3.01
C ALA A 50 16.20 3.65 -2.09
N GLU A 51 16.48 3.35 -0.81
CA GLU A 51 16.97 4.35 0.15
C GLU A 51 18.35 4.87 -0.21
N LYS A 52 19.29 3.98 -0.59
CA LYS A 52 20.62 4.38 -1.08
C LYS A 52 20.54 5.25 -2.32
N LYS A 53 19.70 4.87 -3.29
CA LYS A 53 19.50 5.62 -4.54
C LYS A 53 18.87 6.98 -4.29
N LEU A 54 17.89 7.07 -3.39
CA LEU A 54 17.27 8.34 -3.00
C LEU A 54 18.30 9.27 -2.36
N THR A 55 19.12 8.75 -1.45
CA THR A 55 20.19 9.52 -0.78
C THR A 55 21.22 10.05 -1.78
N ALA A 56 21.51 9.27 -2.82
CA ALA A 56 22.43 9.66 -3.90
C ALA A 56 21.79 10.51 -5.01
N GLY A 57 20.53 10.94 -4.86
CA GLY A 57 19.83 11.80 -5.84
C GLY A 57 19.25 11.06 -7.06
N TYR A 58 19.30 9.73 -7.09
CA TYR A 58 18.72 8.90 -8.16
C TYR A 58 17.22 8.65 -7.91
N THR A 59 16.42 9.71 -8.01
CA THR A 59 14.99 9.72 -7.64
C THR A 59 14.14 8.74 -8.46
N ALA A 60 14.39 8.62 -9.76
CA ALA A 60 13.61 7.74 -10.63
C ALA A 60 13.83 6.26 -10.29
N GLU A 61 15.08 5.86 -10.10
CA GLU A 61 15.48 4.51 -9.72
C GLU A 61 15.00 4.18 -8.32
N ALA A 62 15.13 5.11 -7.37
CA ALA A 62 14.60 4.95 -6.02
C ALA A 62 13.09 4.68 -6.03
N LYS A 63 12.33 5.47 -6.80
CA LYS A 63 10.89 5.28 -6.97
C LYS A 63 10.56 3.92 -7.59
N SER A 64 11.29 3.52 -8.62
CA SER A 64 11.09 2.23 -9.29
C SER A 64 11.30 1.06 -8.32
N GLN A 65 12.41 1.09 -7.58
CA GLN A 65 12.76 0.05 -6.61
C GLN A 65 11.79 0.00 -5.42
N ALA A 66 11.35 1.15 -4.90
CA ALA A 66 10.34 1.20 -3.85
C ALA A 66 9.00 0.61 -4.32
N LYS A 67 8.59 0.87 -5.57
CA LYS A 67 7.38 0.26 -6.16
C LYS A 67 7.51 -1.25 -6.33
N GLU A 68 8.66 -1.73 -6.79
CA GLU A 68 8.91 -3.17 -6.91
C GLU A 68 8.95 -3.85 -5.53
N ALA A 69 9.58 -3.22 -4.52
CA ALA A 69 9.51 -3.72 -3.15
C ALA A 69 8.05 -3.79 -2.65
N ASN A 70 7.24 -2.76 -2.91
CA ASN A 70 5.82 -2.74 -2.54
C ASN A 70 5.02 -3.87 -3.19
N SER A 71 5.26 -4.18 -4.48
CA SER A 71 4.54 -5.27 -5.14
C SER A 71 4.87 -6.62 -4.51
N LEU A 72 6.14 -6.86 -4.14
CA LEU A 72 6.55 -8.07 -3.44
C LEU A 72 5.93 -8.15 -2.03
N PHE A 73 5.93 -7.07 -1.25
CA PHE A 73 5.24 -7.05 0.04
C PHE A 73 3.73 -7.22 -0.07
N THR A 74 3.11 -6.75 -1.16
CA THR A 74 1.68 -6.98 -1.43
C THR A 74 1.40 -8.46 -1.66
N ILE A 75 2.28 -9.17 -2.37
CA ILE A 75 2.18 -10.63 -2.53
C ILE A 75 2.30 -11.33 -1.17
N LEU A 76 3.29 -10.94 -0.36
CA LEU A 76 3.47 -11.49 0.98
C LEU A 76 2.26 -11.24 1.87
N HIS A 77 1.62 -10.07 1.80
CA HIS A 77 0.37 -9.82 2.50
C HIS A 77 -0.76 -10.74 2.08
N LYS A 78 -0.94 -10.90 0.77
CA LYS A 78 -2.01 -11.73 0.23
C LYS A 78 -1.84 -13.20 0.60
N GLU A 79 -0.61 -13.70 0.57
CA GLU A 79 -0.32 -15.13 0.72
C GLU A 79 0.04 -15.51 2.16
N CYS A 80 0.70 -14.62 2.91
CA CYS A 80 1.15 -14.83 4.28
C CYS A 80 0.39 -14.05 5.34
N GLY A 81 -0.53 -13.17 4.97
CA GLY A 81 -1.35 -12.39 5.90
C GLY A 81 -2.00 -13.21 7.01
N PRO A 82 -2.66 -14.35 6.73
CA PRO A 82 -3.26 -15.18 7.77
C PRO A 82 -2.24 -15.65 8.83
N GLN A 83 -1.08 -16.13 8.40
CA GLN A 83 -0.02 -16.62 9.30
C GLN A 83 0.73 -15.49 10.01
N GLN A 84 0.79 -14.32 9.38
CA GLN A 84 1.32 -13.11 9.99
C GLN A 84 0.39 -12.59 11.09
N ALA A 85 -0.93 -12.67 10.92
CA ALA A 85 -1.91 -12.23 11.92
C ALA A 85 -1.85 -13.04 13.22
N GLU A 86 -1.45 -14.32 13.15
CA GLU A 86 -1.20 -15.17 14.32
C GLU A 86 0.07 -14.77 15.11
N ARG A 87 0.86 -13.83 14.58
CA ARG A 87 2.12 -13.37 15.17
C ARG A 87 1.96 -11.93 15.64
N PRO A 88 1.53 -11.70 16.89
CA PRO A 88 1.46 -10.35 17.42
C PRO A 88 2.85 -9.70 17.39
N LEU A 89 2.88 -8.41 17.07
CA LEU A 89 4.10 -7.63 17.18
C LEU A 89 4.54 -7.56 18.64
N THR A 90 5.85 -7.61 18.86
CA THR A 90 6.44 -7.30 20.17
C THR A 90 6.27 -5.82 20.49
N ASP A 91 6.34 -5.43 21.78
CA ASP A 91 6.24 -4.01 22.18
C ASP A 91 7.25 -3.12 21.44
N GLN A 92 8.46 -3.64 21.21
CA GLN A 92 9.48 -2.95 20.44
C GLN A 92 9.08 -2.76 18.97
N GLU A 93 8.49 -3.78 18.34
CA GLU A 93 8.01 -3.71 16.96
C GLU A 93 6.81 -2.77 16.84
N VAL A 94 5.90 -2.74 17.81
CA VAL A 94 4.78 -1.77 17.86
C VAL A 94 5.31 -0.33 17.96
N GLN A 95 6.29 -0.07 18.82
CA GLN A 95 6.92 1.24 18.91
C GLN A 95 7.60 1.64 17.60
N GLN A 96 8.35 0.72 16.99
CA GLN A 96 9.02 0.99 15.72
C GLN A 96 8.01 1.22 14.58
N GLU A 97 6.91 0.48 14.57
CA GLU A 97 5.81 0.70 13.62
C GLU A 97 5.24 2.12 13.77
N ALA A 98 4.93 2.55 14.99
CA ALA A 98 4.41 3.88 15.25
C ALA A 98 5.40 4.98 14.82
N ILE A 99 6.70 4.80 15.08
CA ILE A 99 7.76 5.71 14.63
C ILE A 99 7.75 5.80 13.09
N ASN A 100 7.76 4.66 12.40
CA ASN A 100 7.78 4.63 10.94
C ASN A 100 6.48 5.21 10.34
N GLN A 101 5.32 4.95 10.94
CA GLN A 101 4.05 5.53 10.52
C GLN A 101 4.08 7.06 10.65
N LYS A 102 4.58 7.58 11.77
CA LYS A 102 4.76 9.02 11.98
C LYS A 102 5.70 9.62 10.95
N LEU A 103 6.87 9.02 10.74
CA LEU A 103 7.85 9.48 9.75
C LEU A 103 7.27 9.47 8.33
N ALA A 104 6.51 8.43 7.98
CA ALA A 104 5.83 8.35 6.69
C ALA A 104 4.80 9.48 6.53
N ALA A 105 3.96 9.71 7.53
CA ALA A 105 2.97 10.78 7.52
C ALA A 105 3.61 12.18 7.45
N ASP A 106 4.65 12.43 8.24
CA ASP A 106 5.35 13.71 8.27
C ASP A 106 6.04 14.04 6.93
N GLU A 107 6.64 13.05 6.28
CA GLU A 107 7.23 13.24 4.94
C GLU A 107 6.16 13.45 3.86
N LEU A 108 5.04 12.73 3.94
CA LEU A 108 3.92 12.91 3.00
C LEU A 108 3.29 14.29 3.15
N ALA A 109 3.03 14.74 4.38
CA ALA A 109 2.47 16.07 4.64
C ALA A 109 3.40 17.18 4.14
N GLN A 110 4.72 17.01 4.27
CA GLN A 110 5.69 17.95 3.70
C GLN A 110 5.69 17.91 2.16
N ALA A 111 5.57 16.74 1.54
CA ALA A 111 5.45 16.61 0.09
C ALA A 111 4.19 17.32 -0.43
N GLU A 112 3.04 17.15 0.22
CA GLU A 112 1.77 17.79 -0.14
C GLU A 112 1.84 19.31 -0.04
N ARG A 113 2.47 19.84 1.01
CA ARG A 113 2.70 21.29 1.16
C ARG A 113 3.55 21.85 0.02
N LEU A 114 4.60 21.14 -0.37
CA LEU A 114 5.47 21.53 -1.48
C LEU A 114 4.75 21.47 -2.82
N ILE A 115 3.94 20.44 -3.06
CA ILE A 115 3.09 20.32 -4.26
C ILE A 115 2.17 21.52 -4.35
N LYS A 116 1.45 21.85 -3.27
CA LYS A 116 0.55 22.99 -3.25
C LYS A 116 1.28 24.31 -3.50
N ALA A 117 2.44 24.51 -2.87
CA ALA A 117 3.26 25.71 -3.10
C ALA A 117 3.74 25.81 -4.56
N ALA A 118 4.14 24.69 -5.17
CA ALA A 118 4.58 24.63 -6.56
C ALA A 118 3.43 24.90 -7.54
N GLU A 119 2.24 24.37 -7.26
CA GLU A 119 1.02 24.64 -8.03
C GLU A 119 0.64 26.11 -7.97
N GLU A 120 0.66 26.73 -6.79
CA GLU A 120 0.40 28.16 -6.62
C GLU A 120 1.41 29.02 -7.41
N LYS A 121 2.70 28.64 -7.42
CA LYS A 121 3.72 29.31 -8.23
C LYS A 121 3.50 29.12 -9.73
N THR A 122 3.14 27.91 -10.16
CA THR A 122 2.78 27.62 -11.56
C THR A 122 1.61 28.49 -12.01
N GLN A 123 0.56 28.59 -11.20
CA GLN A 123 -0.60 29.45 -11.50
C GLN A 123 -0.21 30.94 -11.55
N LYS A 124 0.65 31.40 -10.64
CA LYS A 124 1.17 32.78 -10.68
C LYS A 124 2.00 33.04 -11.93
N ALA A 125 2.84 32.08 -12.33
CA ALA A 125 3.66 32.17 -13.54
C ALA A 125 2.78 32.35 -14.78
N VAL A 126 1.77 31.50 -14.96
CA VAL A 126 0.84 31.57 -16.11
C VAL A 126 0.17 32.95 -16.22
N LYS A 127 -0.22 33.56 -15.09
CA LYS A 127 -0.86 34.89 -15.07
C LYS A 127 0.04 36.04 -15.53
N ILE A 128 1.36 35.87 -15.46
CA ILE A 128 2.34 36.94 -15.74
C ILE A 128 3.24 36.63 -16.95
N GLU A 129 2.99 35.52 -17.65
CA GLU A 129 3.84 35.01 -18.73
C GLU A 129 4.15 36.06 -19.80
N MET A 130 3.13 36.81 -20.23
CA MET A 130 3.28 37.82 -21.28
C MET A 130 3.69 39.21 -20.77
N THR A 131 3.60 39.47 -19.46
CA THR A 131 3.81 40.81 -18.89
C THR A 131 5.15 40.94 -18.15
N GLN A 132 5.65 39.85 -17.56
CA GLN A 132 6.88 39.84 -16.77
C GLN A 132 7.67 38.54 -17.02
N PRO A 133 8.36 38.41 -18.18
CA PRO A 133 9.00 37.17 -18.59
C PRO A 133 10.11 36.68 -17.65
N GLU A 134 10.83 37.59 -16.98
CA GLU A 134 11.85 37.21 -15.99
C GLU A 134 11.23 36.66 -14.70
N VAL A 135 10.11 37.24 -14.25
CA VAL A 135 9.38 36.76 -13.06
C VAL A 135 8.68 35.43 -13.38
N TYR A 136 8.16 35.26 -14.59
CA TYR A 136 7.65 33.98 -15.10
C TYR A 136 8.72 32.87 -14.99
N ARG A 137 9.92 33.12 -15.54
CA ARG A 137 11.04 32.16 -15.49
C ARG A 137 11.45 31.84 -14.06
N LYS A 138 11.43 32.82 -13.16
CA LYS A 138 11.72 32.62 -11.74
C LYS A 138 10.70 31.66 -11.10
N TYR A 139 9.41 31.93 -11.24
CA TYR A 139 8.37 31.07 -10.66
C TYR A 139 8.37 29.65 -11.24
N GLN A 140 8.66 29.49 -12.53
CA GLN A 140 8.79 28.16 -13.13
C GLN A 140 9.95 27.36 -12.53
N ARG A 141 11.12 28.00 -12.30
CA ARG A 141 12.26 27.34 -11.66
C ARG A 141 11.96 26.95 -10.21
N GLU A 142 11.35 27.86 -9.45
CA GLU A 142 10.96 27.60 -8.06
C GLU A 142 9.92 26.47 -7.96
N ALA A 143 8.89 26.50 -8.80
CA ALA A 143 7.88 25.44 -8.85
C ALA A 143 8.49 24.08 -9.18
N LYS A 144 9.39 24.03 -10.18
CA LYS A 144 10.11 22.80 -10.54
C LYS A 144 10.91 22.25 -9.36
N ALA A 145 11.67 23.09 -8.67
CA ALA A 145 12.46 22.68 -7.51
C ALA A 145 11.58 22.15 -6.36
N GLU A 146 10.43 22.79 -6.11
CA GLU A 146 9.48 22.34 -5.10
C GLU A 146 8.81 21.01 -5.46
N PHE A 147 8.46 20.79 -6.74
CA PHE A 147 7.97 19.49 -7.21
C PHE A 147 9.03 18.38 -7.06
N GLU A 148 10.28 18.66 -7.41
CA GLU A 148 11.39 17.70 -7.23
C GLU A 148 11.59 17.34 -5.76
N GLN A 149 11.56 18.34 -4.88
CA GLN A 149 11.66 18.12 -3.44
C GLN A 149 10.44 17.33 -2.91
N ALA A 150 9.23 17.64 -3.38
CA ALA A 150 8.03 16.93 -3.01
C ALA A 150 8.09 15.45 -3.42
N HIS A 151 8.58 15.18 -4.64
CA HIS A 151 8.76 13.81 -5.12
C HIS A 151 9.75 13.02 -4.25
N ASN A 152 10.88 13.63 -3.88
CA ASN A 152 11.85 12.98 -2.99
C ASN A 152 11.22 12.63 -1.63
N ARG A 153 10.44 13.55 -1.05
CA ARG A 153 9.74 13.31 0.22
C ARG A 153 8.65 12.26 0.13
N SER A 154 7.88 12.25 -0.96
CA SER A 154 6.88 11.22 -1.21
C SER A 154 7.50 9.82 -1.31
N ILE A 155 8.67 9.69 -1.95
CA ILE A 155 9.40 8.41 -2.00
C ILE A 155 9.90 8.03 -0.60
N LYS A 156 10.42 8.99 0.17
CA LYS A 156 10.87 8.74 1.55
C LYS A 156 9.72 8.25 2.45
N SER A 157 8.55 8.86 2.32
CA SER A 157 7.32 8.40 2.98
C SER A 157 6.99 6.94 2.64
N ALA A 158 7.01 6.60 1.35
CA ALA A 158 6.77 5.23 0.89
C ALA A 158 7.81 4.25 1.45
N ILE A 159 9.08 4.62 1.51
CA ILE A 159 10.14 3.79 2.11
C ILE A 159 9.82 3.50 3.58
N TYR A 160 9.47 4.52 4.39
CA TYR A 160 9.11 4.31 5.79
C TYR A 160 7.90 3.38 5.96
N ALA A 161 6.87 3.51 5.13
CA ALA A 161 5.73 2.60 5.13
C ALA A 161 6.15 1.14 4.81
N LEU A 162 7.07 0.95 3.86
CA LEU A 162 7.60 -0.36 3.50
C LEU A 162 8.54 -0.95 4.57
N ARG A 163 9.20 -0.13 5.38
CA ARG A 163 9.99 -0.61 6.53
C ARG A 163 9.10 -1.31 7.57
N ASN A 164 7.85 -0.90 7.73
CA ASN A 164 6.87 -1.65 8.53
C ASN A 164 6.61 -3.04 7.96
N GLN A 165 6.47 -3.14 6.64
CA GLN A 165 6.25 -4.42 5.96
C GLN A 165 7.46 -5.35 6.12
N GLN A 166 8.67 -4.81 5.98
CA GLN A 166 9.88 -5.56 6.28
C GLN A 166 9.89 -6.12 7.71
N MET A 167 9.55 -5.29 8.69
CA MET A 167 9.50 -5.72 10.09
C MET A 167 8.48 -6.85 10.30
N VAL A 168 7.26 -6.64 9.81
CA VAL A 168 6.13 -7.58 9.93
C VAL A 168 6.43 -8.94 9.30
N PHE A 169 7.13 -8.97 8.15
CA PHE A 169 7.45 -10.22 7.44
C PHE A 169 8.84 -10.79 7.77
N ARG A 170 9.60 -10.17 8.69
CA ARG A 170 10.95 -10.60 9.06
C ARG A 170 11.03 -12.06 9.51
N TRP A 171 9.94 -12.59 10.04
CA TRP A 171 9.89 -13.96 10.51
C TRP A 171 10.04 -15.02 9.41
N LEU A 172 9.81 -14.67 8.13
CA LEU A 172 10.00 -15.59 7.00
C LEU A 172 11.46 -16.05 6.83
N VAL A 173 12.40 -15.37 7.47
CA VAL A 173 13.84 -15.67 7.40
C VAL A 173 14.48 -15.92 8.77
N LYS A 174 13.65 -16.11 9.81
CA LYS A 174 14.13 -16.51 11.15
C LYS A 174 14.36 -18.01 11.21
#